data_AF-A0A3E2N3J3-F1
#
_entry.id   AF-A0A3E2N3J3-F1
#
_cell.length_a   1.000
_cell.length_b   1.000
_cell.length_c   1.000
_cell.angle_alpha   90.00
_cell.angle_beta   90.00
_cell.angle_gamma   90.00
#
_symmetry.space_group_name_H-M   'P 1'
#
loop_
_entity.id
_entity.type
_entity.pdbx_description
1 polymer ?
#
loop_
_entity_poly.entity_id
_entity_poly.type
_entity_poly.pdbx_seq_one_letter_code
_entity_poly.pdbx_strand_id
1 'polypeptide(L)'
;MSGNEHLNGVWVYGYLCGNGCYIEPEDGIEKLIDCDTVGEYTGLKDKNGKEIYEGDIVKCQELKSNLNITEYTSEVFWDDGCWFVHESKTCDVELYMYGDGVNKLPLTEIEVIGNIYENPL
;
A
#
# COMPACT_ATOMS: atom_id res chain seq x y z
N MET A 1 -19.22 -6.79 -20.63
CA MET A 1 -17.94 -7.49 -20.52
C MET A 1 -17.06 -7.05 -21.68
N SER A 2 -16.33 -5.98 -21.49
CA SER A 2 -15.24 -5.56 -22.40
C SER A 2 -14.35 -4.61 -21.60
N GLY A 3 -13.78 -5.11 -20.50
CA GLY A 3 -12.92 -4.31 -19.63
C GLY A 3 -11.50 -4.75 -19.88
N ASN A 4 -10.74 -3.94 -20.63
CA ASN A 4 -9.31 -3.80 -20.38
C ASN A 4 -8.37 -4.99 -20.70
N GLU A 5 -8.70 -5.88 -21.64
CA GLU A 5 -7.72 -6.87 -22.16
C GLU A 5 -6.42 -6.24 -22.73
N HIS A 6 -6.41 -4.93 -23.00
CA HIS A 6 -5.26 -4.17 -23.47
C HIS A 6 -4.36 -3.62 -22.34
N LEU A 7 -4.82 -3.66 -21.09
CA LEU A 7 -4.08 -3.26 -19.90
C LEU A 7 -3.46 -4.52 -19.28
N ASN A 8 -2.49 -5.08 -20.00
CA ASN A 8 -1.87 -6.36 -19.71
C ASN A 8 -1.07 -6.34 -18.40
N GLY A 9 -1.72 -6.46 -17.24
CA GLY A 9 -1.14 -6.89 -15.94
C GLY A 9 0.18 -6.24 -15.53
N VAL A 10 0.48 -5.03 -16.00
CA VAL A 10 1.71 -4.30 -15.73
C VAL A 10 1.35 -3.03 -15.00
N TRP A 11 1.90 -2.87 -13.81
CA TRP A 11 1.80 -1.65 -13.03
C TRP A 11 2.61 -0.53 -13.69
N VAL A 12 2.04 0.68 -13.69
CA VAL A 12 2.69 1.90 -14.16
C VAL A 12 2.77 2.88 -13.00
N TYR A 13 3.95 3.43 -12.76
CA TYR A 13 4.22 4.38 -11.68
C TYR A 13 4.51 5.77 -12.27
N GLY A 14 3.96 6.81 -11.66
CA GLY A 14 4.09 8.18 -12.14
C GLY A 14 2.99 9.08 -11.58
N TYR A 15 2.76 10.22 -12.24
CA TYR A 15 1.74 11.18 -11.83
C TYR A 15 0.38 10.86 -12.47
N LEU A 16 -0.68 10.86 -11.67
CA LEU A 16 -2.05 10.73 -12.16
C LEU A 16 -2.44 11.96 -12.97
N CYS A 17 -2.88 11.77 -14.22
CA CYS A 17 -3.25 12.85 -15.12
C CYS A 17 -4.53 12.53 -15.93
N GLY A 18 -4.95 13.50 -16.74
CA GLY A 18 -6.18 13.41 -17.51
C GLY A 18 -7.42 13.30 -16.62
N ASN A 19 -8.34 12.40 -16.98
CA ASN A 19 -9.58 12.16 -16.24
C ASN A 19 -9.43 11.08 -15.14
N GLY A 20 -8.23 10.88 -14.60
CA GLY A 20 -7.93 9.82 -13.63
C GLY A 20 -7.73 8.44 -14.24
N CYS A 21 -7.57 8.36 -15.57
CA CYS A 21 -7.32 7.09 -16.29
C CYS A 21 -5.94 7.06 -16.96
N TYR A 22 -5.05 8.00 -16.64
CA TYR A 22 -3.72 8.08 -17.23
C TYR A 22 -2.66 8.29 -16.16
N ILE A 23 -1.50 7.65 -16.34
CA ILE A 23 -0.29 7.91 -15.57
C ILE A 23 0.75 8.51 -16.51
N GLU A 24 1.38 9.60 -16.12
CA GLU A 24 2.58 10.16 -16.76
C GLU A 24 3.82 9.64 -16.01
N PRO A 25 4.57 8.67 -16.58
CA PRO A 25 5.80 8.15 -15.99
C PRO A 25 6.96 9.12 -16.22
N GLU A 26 8.14 8.80 -15.69
CA GLU A 26 9.36 9.62 -15.89
C GLU A 26 9.76 9.79 -17.36
N ASP A 27 9.33 8.90 -18.25
CA ASP A 27 9.59 9.00 -19.70
C ASP A 27 8.74 10.09 -20.39
N GLY A 28 7.79 10.70 -19.67
CA GLY A 28 6.89 11.75 -20.16
C GLY A 28 5.84 11.25 -21.16
N ILE A 29 5.67 9.94 -21.32
CA ILE A 29 4.70 9.35 -22.25
C ILE A 29 3.54 8.78 -21.45
N GLU A 30 2.44 9.54 -21.41
CA GLU A 30 1.18 9.15 -20.78
C GLU A 30 0.75 7.73 -21.17
N LYS A 31 0.44 6.90 -20.16
CA LYS A 31 -0.08 5.55 -20.31
C LYS A 31 -1.52 5.51 -19.86
N LEU A 32 -2.40 4.97 -20.70
CA LEU A 32 -3.76 4.61 -20.30
C LEU A 32 -3.70 3.47 -19.26
N ILE A 33 -4.44 3.61 -18.18
CA ILE A 33 -4.56 2.61 -17.10
C ILE A 33 -6.03 2.28 -16.81
N ASP A 34 -6.26 1.30 -15.95
CA ASP A 34 -7.59 0.99 -15.45
C ASP A 34 -7.86 1.93 -14.29
N CYS A 35 -8.81 2.86 -14.47
CA CYS A 35 -9.05 3.90 -13.47
C CYS A 35 -9.52 3.35 -12.13
N ASP A 36 -10.09 2.14 -12.13
CA ASP A 36 -10.55 1.47 -10.92
C ASP A 36 -9.40 0.78 -10.17
N THR A 37 -8.18 0.79 -10.72
CA THR A 37 -6.99 0.19 -10.08
C THR A 37 -5.94 1.23 -9.67
N VAL A 38 -6.27 2.51 -9.69
CA VAL A 38 -5.36 3.59 -9.26
C VAL A 38 -5.18 3.53 -7.75
N GLY A 39 -3.93 3.65 -7.29
CA GLY A 39 -3.60 3.76 -5.86
C GLY A 39 -2.59 4.88 -5.62
N GLU A 40 -2.75 5.60 -4.51
CA GLU A 40 -1.83 6.67 -4.12
C GLU A 40 -0.62 6.13 -3.35
N TYR A 41 0.56 6.74 -3.59
CA TYR A 41 1.75 6.44 -2.80
C TYR A 41 1.61 7.02 -1.39
N THR A 42 1.83 6.19 -0.36
CA THR A 42 1.64 6.59 1.03
C THR A 42 2.72 7.54 1.57
N GLY A 43 3.84 7.68 0.85
CA GLY A 43 5.03 8.36 1.34
C GLY A 43 5.96 7.46 2.16
N LEU A 44 5.58 6.21 2.42
CA LEU A 44 6.32 5.27 3.27
C LEU A 44 6.91 4.11 2.47
N LYS A 45 8.00 3.54 2.99
CA LYS A 45 8.65 2.35 2.44
C LYS A 45 8.61 1.22 3.44
N ASP A 46 8.50 0.00 2.92
CA ASP A 46 8.57 -1.21 3.71
C ASP A 46 10.02 -1.52 4.13
N LYS A 47 10.21 -2.60 4.90
CA LYS A 47 11.53 -3.00 5.40
C LYS A 47 12.56 -3.34 4.30
N ASN A 48 12.09 -3.61 3.09
CA ASN A 48 12.91 -3.91 1.92
C ASN A 48 13.14 -2.66 1.04
N GLY A 49 12.64 -1.50 1.46
CA GLY A 49 12.73 -0.24 0.72
C GLY A 49 11.72 -0.14 -0.44
N LYS A 50 10.74 -1.04 -0.51
CA LYS A 50 9.65 -0.96 -1.49
C LYS A 50 8.65 0.08 -1.03
N GLU A 51 8.22 0.94 -1.94
CA GLU A 51 7.17 1.93 -1.70
C GLU A 51 5.83 1.24 -1.41
N ILE A 52 5.09 1.77 -0.43
CA ILE A 52 3.78 1.27 -0.02
C ILE A 52 2.71 2.16 -0.66
N TYR A 53 1.74 1.54 -1.34
CA TYR A 53 0.63 2.20 -2.01
C TYR A 53 -0.71 1.82 -1.38
N GLU A 54 -1.74 2.60 -1.67
CA GLU A 54 -3.14 2.21 -1.41
C GLU A 54 -3.46 0.85 -2.06
N GLY A 55 -4.19 0.00 -1.32
CA GLY A 55 -4.56 -1.34 -1.77
C GLY A 55 -3.43 -2.39 -1.65
N ASP A 56 -2.22 -2.01 -1.23
CA ASP A 56 -1.17 -2.99 -0.93
C ASP A 56 -1.59 -3.89 0.23
N ILE A 57 -1.32 -5.19 0.09
CA ILE A 57 -1.43 -6.16 1.17
C ILE A 57 -0.08 -6.22 1.88
N VAL A 58 -0.07 -5.84 3.15
CA VAL A 58 1.13 -5.78 3.99
C VAL A 58 1.08 -6.82 5.10
N LYS A 59 2.25 -7.39 5.40
CA LYS A 59 2.50 -8.19 6.58
C LYS A 59 3.14 -7.30 7.66
N CYS A 60 2.44 -7.14 8.77
CA CYS A 60 2.90 -6.36 9.91
C CYS A 60 3.38 -7.29 11.03
N GLN A 61 4.56 -7.02 11.57
CA GLN A 61 5.11 -7.70 12.74
C GLN A 61 5.43 -6.66 13.82
N GLU A 62 5.01 -6.92 15.05
CA GLU A 62 5.25 -6.03 16.19
C GLU A 62 5.70 -6.83 17.40
N LEU A 63 6.80 -6.40 18.04
CA LEU A 63 7.18 -6.89 19.35
C LEU A 63 6.38 -6.12 20.41
N LYS A 64 5.55 -6.81 21.18
CA LYS A 64 4.77 -6.20 22.26
C LYS A 64 5.63 -6.03 23.53
N SER A 65 5.17 -5.21 24.46
CA SER A 65 5.87 -4.92 25.73
C SER A 65 6.13 -6.15 26.61
N ASN A 66 5.35 -7.21 26.43
CA ASN A 66 5.52 -8.51 27.09
C ASN A 66 6.51 -9.45 26.37
N LEU A 67 7.27 -8.93 25.39
CA LEU A 67 8.24 -9.65 24.56
C LEU A 67 7.63 -10.71 23.62
N ASN A 68 6.31 -10.70 23.42
CA ASN A 68 5.67 -11.54 22.39
C ASN A 68 5.64 -10.81 21.05
N ILE A 69 5.88 -11.56 19.98
CA ILE A 69 5.72 -11.08 18.60
C ILE A 69 4.28 -11.35 18.17
N THR A 70 3.61 -10.32 17.67
CA THR A 70 2.33 -10.44 16.98
C THR A 70 2.51 -10.19 15.50
N GLU A 71 1.80 -10.96 14.68
CA GLU A 71 1.81 -10.85 13.23
C GLU A 71 0.39 -10.80 12.70
N TYR A 72 0.15 -9.93 11.73
CA TYR A 72 -1.12 -9.84 11.02
C TYR A 72 -0.89 -9.36 9.58
N THR A 73 -1.90 -9.55 8.75
CA THR A 73 -1.90 -9.11 7.35
C THR A 73 -3.10 -8.22 7.11
N SER A 74 -2.90 -7.11 6.40
CA SER A 74 -3.95 -6.13 6.11
C SER A 74 -3.75 -5.50 4.74
N GLU A 75 -4.84 -5.08 4.14
CA GLU A 75 -4.82 -4.04 3.10
C GLU A 75 -4.44 -2.69 3.72
N VAL A 76 -3.72 -1.87 2.95
CA VAL A 76 -3.48 -0.46 3.22
C VAL A 76 -4.61 0.37 2.61
N PHE A 77 -5.31 1.14 3.44
CA PHE A 77 -6.46 1.93 2.99
C PHE A 77 -6.40 3.37 3.52
N TRP A 78 -7.06 4.28 2.81
CA TRP A 78 -7.25 5.66 3.25
C TRP A 78 -8.58 5.79 3.99
N ASP A 79 -8.54 6.34 5.20
CA ASP A 79 -9.74 6.76 5.92
C ASP A 79 -9.44 8.01 6.75
N ASP A 80 -10.43 8.87 6.96
CA ASP A 80 -10.35 10.05 7.83
C ASP A 80 -9.06 10.90 7.74
N GLY A 81 -8.44 10.98 6.55
CA GLY A 81 -7.26 11.82 6.30
C GLY A 81 -5.91 11.16 6.58
N CYS A 82 -5.88 9.85 6.82
CA CYS A 82 -4.67 9.08 7.11
C CYS A 82 -4.67 7.72 6.39
N TRP A 83 -3.47 7.15 6.23
CA TRP A 83 -3.29 5.76 5.82
C TRP A 83 -3.41 4.82 7.02
N PHE A 84 -4.11 3.70 6.85
CA PHE A 84 -4.37 2.73 7.91
C PHE A 84 -4.11 1.29 7.48
N VAL A 85 -3.96 0.43 8.50
CA VAL A 85 -4.03 -1.03 8.42
C VAL A 85 -4.94 -1.56 9.53
N HIS A 86 -5.63 -2.67 9.26
CA HIS A 86 -6.42 -3.40 10.25
C HIS A 86 -5.50 -4.31 11.09
N GLU A 87 -5.19 -3.90 12.33
CA GLU A 87 -4.52 -4.82 13.30
C GLU A 87 -5.47 -5.95 13.69
N SER A 88 -6.77 -5.67 13.77
CA SER A 88 -7.81 -6.65 14.01
C SER A 88 -9.15 -6.19 13.41
N LYS A 89 -10.18 -7.03 13.48
CA LYS A 89 -11.54 -6.67 13.01
C LYS A 89 -12.16 -5.44 13.67
N THR A 90 -11.58 -4.95 14.76
CA THR A 90 -12.11 -3.84 15.55
C THR A 90 -11.05 -2.81 15.90
N CYS A 91 -9.87 -2.88 15.29
CA CYS A 91 -8.75 -1.99 15.61
C CYS A 91 -7.98 -1.65 14.34
N ASP A 92 -7.96 -0.37 14.01
CA ASP A 92 -7.21 0.19 12.91
C ASP A 92 -6.01 0.96 13.47
N VAL A 93 -4.90 0.86 12.76
CA VAL A 93 -3.60 1.38 13.17
C VAL A 93 -3.10 2.27 12.05
N GLU A 94 -2.78 3.53 12.38
CA GLU A 94 -2.23 4.48 11.43
C GLU A 94 -0.89 3.96 10.86
N LEU A 95 -0.78 3.93 9.54
CA LEU A 95 0.35 3.35 8.82
C LEU A 95 1.67 4.08 9.14
N TYR A 96 1.64 5.40 9.40
CA TYR A 96 2.85 6.16 9.72
C TYR A 96 3.57 5.64 10.97
N MET A 97 2.90 4.87 11.83
CA MET A 97 3.54 4.20 12.96
C MET A 97 4.63 3.20 12.55
N TYR A 98 4.64 2.78 11.27
CA TYR A 98 5.66 1.93 10.66
C TYR A 98 6.73 2.73 9.89
N GLY A 99 6.65 4.05 9.85
CA GLY A 99 7.57 4.92 9.14
C GLY A 99 8.90 5.15 9.86
N ASP A 100 9.92 5.54 9.08
CA ASP A 100 11.24 5.88 9.58
C ASP A 100 11.20 7.00 10.63
N GLY A 101 11.94 6.84 11.73
CA GLY A 101 12.08 7.88 12.76
C GLY A 101 10.97 7.91 13.82
N VAL A 102 9.96 7.03 13.72
CA VAL A 102 8.98 6.84 14.79
C VAL A 102 9.57 5.95 15.90
N ASN A 103 9.72 6.51 17.11
CA ASN A 103 10.26 5.80 18.26
C ASN A 103 9.25 4.78 18.81
N LYS A 104 9.07 3.62 18.15
CA LYS A 104 8.47 2.44 18.80
C LYS A 104 9.56 1.56 19.40
N LEU A 105 9.57 1.49 20.73
CA LEU A 105 10.10 0.33 21.44
C LEU A 105 9.03 -0.78 21.43
N PRO A 106 9.36 -2.01 21.01
CA PRO A 106 10.48 -2.41 20.15
C PRO A 106 10.00 -2.90 18.78
N LEU A 107 10.78 -2.61 17.73
CA LEU A 107 10.80 -3.31 16.44
C LEU A 107 9.42 -3.61 15.82
N THR A 108 8.93 -2.66 15.03
CA THR A 108 7.86 -2.90 14.05
C THR A 108 8.46 -3.12 12.68
N GLU A 109 8.09 -4.22 12.03
CA GLU A 109 8.39 -4.46 10.62
C GLU A 109 7.10 -4.45 9.81
N ILE A 110 7.18 -3.90 8.60
CA ILE A 110 6.13 -3.95 7.59
C ILE A 110 6.77 -4.41 6.28
N GLU A 111 6.08 -5.29 5.57
CA GLU A 111 6.53 -5.84 4.28
C GLU A 111 5.34 -5.93 3.34
N VAL A 112 5.48 -5.38 2.13
CA VAL A 112 4.44 -5.55 1.10
C VAL A 112 4.54 -6.95 0.53
N ILE A 113 3.46 -7.73 0.64
CA ILE A 113 3.39 -9.13 0.18
C ILE A 113 2.42 -9.34 -0.99
N GLY A 114 1.70 -8.29 -1.41
CA GLY A 114 0.74 -8.33 -2.52
C GLY A 114 -0.05 -7.03 -2.62
N ASN A 115 -1.15 -7.06 -3.37
CA ASN A 115 -2.16 -6.00 -3.42
C ASN A 115 -3.52 -6.64 -3.71
N ILE A 116 -4.61 -5.89 -3.50
CA ILE A 116 -5.99 -6.38 -3.68
C ILE A 116 -6.34 -6.83 -5.10
N TYR A 117 -5.57 -6.44 -6.12
CA TYR A 117 -5.85 -6.77 -7.52
C TYR A 117 -5.17 -8.07 -7.96
N GLU A 118 -3.96 -8.36 -7.43
CA GLU A 118 -3.17 -9.54 -7.79
C GLU A 118 -3.23 -10.66 -6.74
N ASN A 119 -3.33 -10.30 -5.45
CA ASN A 119 -3.34 -11.24 -4.32
C ASN A 119 -4.33 -10.77 -3.23
N PRO A 120 -5.65 -10.84 -3.49
CA PRO A 120 -6.66 -10.46 -2.50
C PRO A 120 -6.63 -11.39 -1.27
N LEU A 121 -6.95 -10.83 -0.10
CA LEU A 121 -7.06 -11.53 1.19
C LEU A 121 -8.35 -12.37 1.32
#